data_AF-A0A7J4M9U0-F1
#
_entry.id   AF-A0A7J4M9U0-F1
#
_cell.length_a   1.000
_cell.length_b   1.000
_cell.length_c   1.000
_cell.angle_alpha   90.00
_cell.angle_beta   90.00
_cell.angle_gamma   90.00
#
_symmetry.space_group_name_H-M   'P 1'
#
loop_
_entity.id
_entity.type
_entity.pdbx_description
1 polymer ?
#
loop_
_entity_poly.entity_id
_entity_poly.type
_entity_poly.pdbx_seq_one_letter_code
_entity_poly.pdbx_strand_id
1 'polypeptide(L)'
;MVEDVVIVGGARTPFCEWVGGKRGDGAPGGRLKSVSAQDLGATAIRGALEKSGTSPESVDHVVMGYALQTCSQSIYGARHAGLKAGLPQEVPMLTLSRICGSGVQSIVSGAQMIMLEEAEVVVSGGMENLSQAPHVLRGARDGWSLGRSPPVEDYMMTNLQDMTCGLFMAQTSDELCKRKGVTREEVDAFAALSHGRTEASIDSGRF
;
A
#
# COMPACT_ATOMS: atom_id res chain seq x y z
N MET A 1 -7.89 -21.69 -24.60
CA MET A 1 -6.51 -21.86 -24.09
C MET A 1 -6.32 -20.79 -23.05
N VAL A 2 -5.56 -21.00 -21.98
CA VAL A 2 -5.30 -19.91 -21.02
C VAL A 2 -4.43 -18.88 -21.75
N GLU A 3 -4.85 -17.62 -21.79
CA GLU A 3 -4.04 -16.55 -22.38
C GLU A 3 -2.73 -16.37 -21.61
N ASP A 4 -1.64 -16.09 -22.34
CA ASP A 4 -0.36 -15.74 -21.74
C ASP A 4 -0.43 -14.33 -21.16
N VAL A 5 -0.25 -14.21 -19.84
CA VAL A 5 -0.25 -12.91 -19.15
C VAL A 5 1.17 -12.37 -19.04
N VAL A 6 1.38 -11.12 -19.47
CA VAL A 6 2.69 -10.45 -19.44
C VAL A 6 2.64 -9.10 -18.71
N ILE A 7 3.79 -8.67 -18.16
CA ILE A 7 3.96 -7.34 -17.60
C ILE A 7 4.60 -6.45 -18.66
N VAL A 8 3.86 -5.44 -19.14
CA VAL A 8 4.32 -4.52 -20.20
C VAL A 8 5.03 -3.26 -19.66
N GLY A 9 4.89 -2.98 -18.37
CA GLY A 9 5.55 -1.84 -17.73
C GLY A 9 5.15 -1.67 -16.27
N GLY A 10 5.75 -0.69 -15.60
CA GLY A 10 5.47 -0.39 -14.21
C GLY A 10 6.17 0.85 -13.69
N ALA A 11 5.57 1.47 -12.69
CA ALA A 11 6.15 2.59 -11.97
C ALA A 11 5.76 2.54 -10.50
N ARG A 12 6.54 3.23 -9.66
CA ARG A 12 6.23 3.46 -8.25
C ARG A 12 6.60 4.88 -7.87
N THR A 13 5.94 5.40 -6.84
CA THR A 13 6.39 6.61 -6.15
C THR A 13 7.66 6.33 -5.32
N PRO A 14 8.40 7.36 -4.89
CA PRO A 14 9.37 7.19 -3.82
C PRO A 14 8.67 6.75 -2.53
N PHE A 15 9.29 5.82 -1.80
CA PHE A 15 8.86 5.52 -0.44
C PHE A 15 9.50 6.53 0.51
N CYS A 16 8.73 6.97 1.49
CA CYS A 16 9.15 7.92 2.51
C CYS A 16 8.70 7.41 3.86
N GLU A 17 9.50 7.66 4.88
CA GLU A 17 9.16 7.31 6.25
C GLU A 17 7.90 8.04 6.68
N TRP A 18 7.05 7.38 7.44
CA TRP A 18 5.80 7.96 7.95
C TRP A 18 6.08 9.09 8.96
N VAL A 19 5.07 9.87 9.30
CA VAL A 19 5.23 11.10 10.12
C VAL A 19 5.88 10.87 11.50
N GLY A 20 5.71 9.70 12.11
CA GLY A 20 6.37 9.33 13.37
C GLY A 20 7.70 8.59 13.20
N GLY A 21 8.12 8.29 11.96
CA GLY A 21 9.41 7.67 11.66
C GLY A 21 10.55 8.69 11.54
N LYS A 22 11.77 8.17 11.34
CA LYS A 22 12.98 8.97 11.09
C LYS A 22 13.60 8.60 9.75
N ARG A 23 14.01 9.61 9.00
CA ARG A 23 14.76 9.47 7.76
C ARG A 23 16.20 9.03 8.04
N GLY A 24 16.89 8.54 7.00
CA GLY A 24 18.30 8.12 7.09
C GLY A 24 19.28 9.22 7.54
N ASP A 25 18.93 10.50 7.37
CA ASP A 25 19.69 11.65 7.89
C ASP A 25 19.30 12.06 9.33
N GLY A 26 18.44 11.27 9.98
CA GLY A 26 17.94 11.51 11.34
C GLY A 26 16.80 12.53 11.43
N ALA A 27 16.43 13.20 10.33
CA ALA A 27 15.32 14.15 10.32
C ALA A 27 13.95 13.44 10.45
N PRO A 28 12.89 14.14 10.91
CA PRO A 28 11.55 13.58 10.96
C PRO A 28 11.06 13.10 9.59
N GLY A 29 10.28 12.01 9.59
CA GLY A 29 9.60 11.50 8.42
C GLY A 29 8.42 12.38 7.94
N GLY A 30 7.64 11.84 7.02
CA GLY A 30 6.40 12.44 6.53
C GLY A 30 6.58 13.33 5.29
N ARG A 31 7.60 13.10 4.44
CA ARG A 31 7.79 13.87 3.19
C ARG A 31 6.59 13.81 2.25
N LEU A 32 5.79 12.74 2.33
CA LEU A 32 4.56 12.54 1.55
C LEU A 32 3.28 12.61 2.41
N LYS A 33 3.35 13.14 3.65
CA LYS A 33 2.20 13.12 4.58
C LYS A 33 0.97 13.89 4.06
N SER A 34 1.19 14.89 3.20
CA SER A 34 0.13 15.74 2.63
C SER A 34 -0.46 15.19 1.32
N VAL A 35 0.07 14.10 0.77
CA VAL A 35 -0.39 13.51 -0.50
C VAL A 35 -1.28 12.33 -0.19
N SER A 36 -2.53 12.32 -0.65
CA SER A 36 -3.43 11.19 -0.35
C SER A 36 -2.93 9.89 -0.99
N ALA A 37 -3.30 8.73 -0.42
CA ALA A 37 -2.99 7.45 -1.05
C ALA A 37 -3.55 7.37 -2.49
N GLN A 38 -4.73 7.94 -2.74
CA GLN A 38 -5.33 8.03 -4.07
C GLN A 38 -4.48 8.86 -5.04
N ASP A 39 -3.87 9.96 -4.60
CA ASP A 39 -2.98 10.78 -5.44
C ASP A 39 -1.63 10.09 -5.71
N LEU A 40 -1.11 9.36 -4.72
CA LEU A 40 0.07 8.51 -4.90
C LEU A 40 -0.21 7.39 -5.91
N GLY A 41 -1.38 6.73 -5.79
CA GLY A 41 -1.86 5.75 -6.75
C GLY A 41 -1.99 6.34 -8.15
N ALA A 42 -2.65 7.50 -8.28
CA ALA A 42 -2.79 8.19 -9.57
C ALA A 42 -1.44 8.51 -10.23
N THR A 43 -0.46 8.93 -9.42
CA THR A 43 0.91 9.21 -9.88
C THR A 43 1.60 7.95 -10.39
N ALA A 44 1.48 6.84 -9.67
CA ALA A 44 2.05 5.56 -10.08
C ALA A 44 1.38 5.00 -11.35
N ILE A 45 0.04 5.09 -11.45
CA ILE A 45 -0.72 4.65 -12.63
C ILE A 45 -0.27 5.43 -13.87
N ARG A 46 -0.26 6.77 -13.79
CA ARG A 46 0.19 7.61 -14.91
C ARG A 46 1.63 7.29 -15.32
N GLY A 47 2.55 7.17 -14.35
CA GLY A 47 3.92 6.81 -14.64
C GLY A 47 4.09 5.41 -15.26
N ALA A 48 3.21 4.46 -14.92
CA ALA A 48 3.22 3.12 -15.51
C ALA A 48 2.74 3.16 -16.97
N LEU A 49 1.62 3.84 -17.24
CA LEU A 49 1.07 4.03 -18.59
C LEU A 49 2.05 4.77 -19.51
N GLU A 50 2.69 5.84 -19.01
CA GLU A 50 3.71 6.59 -19.75
C GLU A 50 4.92 5.72 -20.11
N LYS A 51 5.41 4.90 -19.17
CA LYS A 51 6.58 4.03 -19.39
C LYS A 51 6.29 2.84 -20.31
N SER A 52 5.08 2.30 -20.27
CA SER A 52 4.67 1.22 -21.17
C SER A 52 4.22 1.72 -22.54
N GLY A 53 3.94 3.02 -22.69
CA GLY A 53 3.31 3.58 -23.89
C GLY A 53 1.86 3.15 -24.06
N THR A 54 1.21 2.65 -23.00
CA THR A 54 -0.18 2.19 -23.02
C THR A 54 -1.12 3.39 -22.96
N SER A 55 -2.05 3.46 -23.91
CA SER A 55 -3.09 4.51 -23.91
C SER A 55 -4.09 4.25 -22.78
N PRO A 56 -4.50 5.29 -22.02
CA PRO A 56 -5.52 5.13 -20.97
C PRO A 56 -6.85 4.55 -21.48
N GLU A 57 -7.18 4.80 -22.74
CA GLU A 57 -8.39 4.33 -23.42
C GLU A 57 -8.37 2.83 -23.71
N SER A 58 -7.20 2.19 -23.74
CA SER A 58 -7.08 0.75 -23.95
C SER A 58 -7.12 -0.05 -22.66
N VAL A 59 -7.33 0.58 -21.50
CA VAL A 59 -7.37 -0.11 -20.20
C VAL A 59 -8.79 -0.60 -19.94
N ASP A 60 -8.96 -1.91 -19.77
CA ASP A 60 -10.27 -2.52 -19.50
C ASP A 60 -10.60 -2.54 -18.01
N HIS A 61 -9.59 -2.64 -17.15
CA HIS A 61 -9.80 -2.69 -15.71
C HIS A 61 -8.65 -2.07 -14.91
N VAL A 62 -8.98 -1.49 -13.76
CA VAL A 62 -7.99 -1.12 -12.72
C VAL A 62 -8.21 -1.96 -11.49
N VAL A 63 -7.14 -2.50 -10.91
CA VAL A 63 -7.15 -3.21 -9.63
C VAL A 63 -6.04 -2.64 -8.76
N MET A 64 -6.41 -2.01 -7.63
CA MET A 64 -5.44 -1.42 -6.71
C MET A 64 -5.60 -1.98 -5.30
N GLY A 65 -4.49 -2.43 -4.72
CA GLY A 65 -4.40 -2.74 -3.30
C GLY A 65 -4.40 -1.48 -2.43
N TYR A 66 -5.21 -1.45 -1.38
CA TYR A 66 -5.22 -0.37 -0.38
C TYR A 66 -5.58 -0.96 0.98
N ALA A 67 -4.58 -1.23 1.82
CA ALA A 67 -4.76 -2.05 3.01
C ALA A 67 -5.35 -1.22 4.16
N LEU A 68 -4.68 -0.12 4.53
CA LEU A 68 -5.18 0.80 5.55
C LEU A 68 -5.82 2.00 4.89
N GLN A 69 -7.14 1.99 4.76
CA GLN A 69 -7.89 3.06 4.10
C GLN A 69 -7.90 4.36 4.92
N THR A 70 -6.88 5.21 4.75
CA THR A 70 -6.58 6.37 5.64
C THR A 70 -7.09 7.72 5.16
N CYS A 71 -7.35 7.90 3.86
CA CYS A 71 -7.79 9.19 3.32
C CYS A 71 -9.31 9.43 3.48
N SER A 72 -9.74 10.69 3.38
CA SER A 72 -11.16 10.99 3.18
C SER A 72 -11.63 10.31 1.88
N GLN A 73 -12.85 9.77 1.89
CA GLN A 73 -13.40 9.05 0.72
C GLN A 73 -12.57 7.82 0.29
N SER A 74 -11.86 7.16 1.21
CA SER A 74 -11.06 5.96 0.89
C SER A 74 -11.83 4.82 0.24
N ILE A 75 -13.15 4.73 0.46
CA ILE A 75 -14.01 3.70 -0.17
C ILE A 75 -14.01 3.79 -1.70
N TYR A 76 -13.72 4.96 -2.26
CA TYR A 76 -13.57 5.16 -3.71
C TYR A 76 -12.15 4.85 -4.21
N GLY A 77 -11.24 4.40 -3.34
CA GLY A 77 -9.83 4.04 -3.57
C GLY A 77 -9.36 4.05 -5.03
N ALA A 78 -9.39 2.88 -5.68
CA ALA A 78 -8.91 2.65 -7.04
C ALA A 78 -9.64 3.53 -8.06
N ARG A 79 -10.94 3.79 -7.84
CA ARG A 79 -11.75 4.65 -8.70
C ARG A 79 -11.20 6.07 -8.75
N HIS A 80 -10.93 6.67 -7.60
CA HIS A 80 -10.33 8.01 -7.56
C HIS A 80 -8.90 8.02 -8.07
N ALA A 81 -8.09 7.00 -7.76
CA ALA A 81 -6.74 6.90 -8.28
C ALA A 81 -6.71 6.84 -9.82
N GLY A 82 -7.55 6.00 -10.43
CA GLY A 82 -7.63 5.85 -11.89
C GLY A 82 -8.19 7.09 -12.59
N LEU A 83 -9.28 7.68 -12.07
CA LEU A 83 -9.83 8.92 -12.63
C LEU A 83 -8.82 10.08 -12.57
N LYS A 84 -8.11 10.24 -11.44
CA LYS A 84 -7.04 11.25 -11.30
C LYS A 84 -5.79 10.95 -12.15
N ALA A 85 -5.62 9.70 -12.58
CA ALA A 85 -4.58 9.32 -13.53
C ALA A 85 -4.98 9.59 -14.98
N GLY A 86 -6.24 9.94 -15.24
CA GLY A 86 -6.75 10.23 -16.58
C GLY A 86 -7.39 9.03 -17.29
N LEU A 87 -7.70 7.95 -16.57
CA LEU A 87 -8.44 6.83 -17.18
C LEU A 87 -9.91 7.22 -17.45
N PRO A 88 -10.54 6.68 -18.50
CA PRO A 88 -11.94 6.90 -18.79
C PRO A 88 -12.84 6.49 -17.61
N GLN A 89 -13.95 7.19 -17.43
CA GLN A 89 -14.90 6.93 -16.35
C GLN A 89 -15.67 5.62 -16.55
N GLU A 90 -15.69 5.07 -17.76
CA GLU A 90 -16.33 3.83 -18.12
C GLU A 90 -15.54 2.62 -17.60
N VAL A 91 -14.22 2.78 -17.37
CA VAL A 91 -13.33 1.72 -16.88
C VAL A 91 -13.72 1.34 -15.44
N PRO A 92 -14.04 0.06 -15.17
CA PRO A 92 -14.24 -0.44 -13.81
C PRO A 92 -12.94 -0.41 -13.01
N MET A 93 -13.03 -0.02 -11.73
CA MET A 93 -11.86 0.18 -10.87
C MET A 93 -12.10 -0.43 -9.49
N LEU A 94 -11.41 -1.52 -9.21
CA LEU A 94 -11.56 -2.32 -7.98
C LEU A 94 -10.49 -1.95 -6.96
N THR A 95 -10.91 -1.66 -5.73
CA THR A 95 -10.03 -1.61 -4.57
C THR A 95 -10.11 -2.95 -3.84
N LEU A 96 -8.98 -3.57 -3.54
CA LEU A 96 -8.92 -4.79 -2.74
C LEU A 96 -7.98 -4.67 -1.56
N SER A 97 -8.19 -5.54 -0.56
CA SER A 97 -7.30 -5.65 0.59
C SER A 97 -6.97 -7.12 0.87
N ARG A 98 -5.69 -7.44 0.79
CA ARG A 98 -5.03 -8.62 1.35
C ARG A 98 -3.88 -8.17 2.27
N ILE A 99 -4.13 -7.13 3.08
CA ILE A 99 -3.15 -6.51 4.00
C ILE A 99 -1.84 -6.18 3.25
N CYS A 100 -0.67 -6.62 3.73
CA CYS A 100 0.62 -6.38 3.08
C CYS A 100 0.72 -7.00 1.68
N GLY A 101 -0.08 -8.02 1.38
CA GLY A 101 -0.13 -8.69 0.09
C GLY A 101 -1.05 -8.02 -0.94
N SER A 102 -1.69 -6.89 -0.61
CA SER A 102 -2.70 -6.26 -1.49
C SER A 102 -2.16 -5.87 -2.87
N GLY A 103 -0.95 -5.31 -2.92
CA GLY A 103 -0.32 -4.95 -4.20
C GLY A 103 -0.08 -6.17 -5.09
N VAL A 104 0.44 -7.26 -4.54
CA VAL A 104 0.65 -8.51 -5.28
C VAL A 104 -0.67 -9.17 -5.65
N GLN A 105 -1.67 -9.13 -4.77
CA GLN A 105 -3.00 -9.65 -5.05
C GLN A 105 -3.66 -8.93 -6.24
N SER A 106 -3.41 -7.63 -6.43
CA SER A 106 -3.92 -6.94 -7.61
C SER A 106 -3.42 -7.54 -8.91
N ILE A 107 -2.13 -7.93 -8.96
CA ILE A 107 -1.51 -8.57 -10.13
C ILE A 107 -2.14 -9.95 -10.37
N VAL A 108 -2.38 -10.72 -9.30
CA VAL A 108 -3.07 -12.02 -9.40
C VAL A 108 -4.48 -11.85 -9.95
N SER A 109 -5.24 -10.88 -9.44
CA SER A 109 -6.60 -10.61 -9.90
C SER A 109 -6.64 -10.08 -11.34
N GLY A 110 -5.71 -9.21 -11.74
CA GLY A 110 -5.61 -8.74 -13.12
C GLY A 110 -5.21 -9.86 -14.10
N ALA A 111 -4.27 -10.72 -13.71
CA ALA A 111 -3.92 -11.91 -14.49
C ALA A 111 -5.13 -12.85 -14.66
N GLN A 112 -5.92 -13.06 -13.59
CA GLN A 112 -7.13 -13.87 -13.66
C GLN A 112 -8.17 -13.29 -14.62
N MET A 113 -8.38 -11.98 -14.63
CA MET A 113 -9.30 -11.32 -15.58
C MET A 113 -8.87 -11.56 -17.03
N ILE A 114 -7.57 -11.46 -17.34
CA ILE A 114 -7.03 -11.73 -18.68
C ILE A 114 -7.20 -13.21 -19.05
N MET A 115 -6.80 -14.11 -18.16
CA MET A 115 -6.91 -15.56 -18.39
C MET A 115 -8.36 -16.04 -18.59
N LEU A 116 -9.34 -15.29 -18.06
CA LEU A 116 -10.77 -15.56 -18.19
C LEU A 116 -11.43 -14.80 -19.34
N GLU A 117 -10.64 -14.10 -20.17
CA GLU A 117 -11.13 -13.31 -21.31
C GLU A 117 -12.11 -12.19 -20.87
N GLU A 118 -11.97 -11.69 -19.64
CA GLU A 118 -12.77 -10.58 -19.08
C GLU A 118 -12.15 -9.20 -19.33
N ALA A 119 -10.85 -9.16 -19.66
CA ALA A 119 -10.07 -7.95 -19.94
C ALA A 119 -8.84 -8.31 -20.79
N GLU A 120 -8.35 -7.39 -21.62
CA GLU A 120 -7.07 -7.54 -22.34
C GLU A 120 -5.95 -6.75 -21.63
N VAL A 121 -6.27 -5.59 -21.07
CA VAL A 121 -5.31 -4.70 -20.39
C VAL A 121 -5.81 -4.32 -19.00
N VAL A 122 -5.04 -4.72 -17.98
CA VAL A 122 -5.36 -4.40 -16.57
C VAL A 122 -4.24 -3.59 -15.93
N VAL A 123 -4.59 -2.43 -15.35
CA VAL A 123 -3.69 -1.71 -14.46
C VAL A 123 -3.75 -2.37 -13.08
N SER A 124 -2.65 -2.98 -12.65
CA SER A 124 -2.52 -3.63 -11.35
C SER A 124 -1.48 -2.92 -10.48
N GLY A 125 -1.80 -2.63 -9.22
CA GLY A 125 -0.84 -2.03 -8.31
C GLY A 125 -1.33 -1.90 -6.87
N GLY A 126 -0.72 -0.97 -6.14
CA GLY A 126 -1.09 -0.68 -4.76
C GLY A 126 -0.81 0.77 -4.41
N MET A 127 -1.53 1.26 -3.40
CA MET A 127 -1.35 2.60 -2.85
C MET A 127 -1.57 2.57 -1.35
N GLU A 128 -0.80 3.39 -0.63
CA GLU A 128 -0.87 3.46 0.81
C GLU A 128 -0.35 4.80 1.32
N ASN A 129 -0.95 5.33 2.39
CA ASN A 129 -0.35 6.42 3.16
C ASN A 129 -0.67 6.30 4.65
N LEU A 130 0.25 5.69 5.38
CA LEU A 130 0.12 5.49 6.83
C LEU A 130 0.19 6.80 7.63
N SER A 131 0.82 7.86 7.08
CA SER A 131 0.90 9.16 7.78
C SER A 131 -0.44 9.85 7.89
N GLN A 132 -1.43 9.44 7.09
CA GLN A 132 -2.80 9.97 7.14
C GLN A 132 -3.74 9.11 8.01
N ALA A 133 -3.24 8.07 8.68
CA ALA A 133 -4.07 7.26 9.56
C ALA A 133 -4.72 8.13 10.64
N PRO A 134 -6.07 8.17 10.73
CA PRO A 134 -6.75 9.03 11.67
C PRO A 134 -6.66 8.47 13.10
N HIS A 135 -6.98 9.31 14.07
CA HIS A 135 -7.46 8.81 15.35
C HIS A 135 -8.98 8.58 15.26
N VAL A 136 -9.47 7.50 15.87
CA VAL A 136 -10.88 7.08 15.79
C VAL A 136 -11.53 7.15 17.16
N LEU A 137 -12.71 7.78 17.19
CA LEU A 137 -13.58 7.87 18.35
C LEU A 137 -14.81 6.98 18.13
N ARG A 138 -14.76 5.73 18.60
CA ARG A 138 -15.88 4.79 18.44
C ARG A 138 -17.03 5.11 19.40
N GLY A 139 -18.26 4.80 18.99
CA GLY A 139 -19.48 5.07 19.76
C GLY A 139 -19.93 6.53 19.80
N ALA A 140 -19.19 7.47 19.19
CA ALA A 140 -19.53 8.90 19.20
C ALA A 140 -20.91 9.22 18.59
N ARG A 141 -21.40 8.38 17.66
CA ARG A 141 -22.74 8.53 17.06
C ARG A 141 -23.87 8.24 18.03
N ASP A 142 -23.64 7.35 19.01
CA ASP A 142 -24.63 6.99 20.04
C ASP A 142 -24.62 7.97 21.23
N GLY A 143 -23.61 8.84 21.28
CA GLY A 143 -23.32 9.71 22.41
C GLY A 143 -22.54 9.00 23.52
N TRP A 144 -22.01 9.79 24.46
CA TRP A 144 -21.28 9.27 25.62
C TRP A 144 -21.92 9.72 26.92
N SER A 145 -21.86 8.85 27.93
CA SER A 145 -22.33 9.16 29.27
C SER A 145 -21.51 10.29 29.89
N LEU A 146 -22.17 11.14 30.67
CA LEU A 146 -21.54 12.23 31.42
C LEU A 146 -20.40 11.70 32.30
N GLY A 147 -19.26 12.40 32.30
CA GLY A 147 -18.13 12.13 33.19
C GLY A 147 -17.16 11.04 32.73
N ARG A 148 -17.33 10.47 31.52
CA ARG A 148 -16.34 9.57 30.92
C ARG A 148 -15.76 10.19 29.66
N SER A 149 -14.44 10.36 29.63
CA SER A 149 -13.73 10.67 28.40
C SER A 149 -13.79 9.45 27.47
N PRO A 150 -14.07 9.64 26.17
CA PRO A 150 -14.04 8.55 25.22
C PRO A 150 -12.63 8.01 25.02
N PRO A 151 -12.46 6.70 24.79
CA PRO A 151 -11.19 6.18 24.32
C PRO A 151 -10.93 6.72 22.90
N VAL A 152 -9.74 7.29 22.69
CA VAL A 152 -9.23 7.67 21.38
C VAL A 152 -8.34 6.54 20.89
N GLU A 153 -8.74 5.90 19.79
CA GLU A 153 -7.94 4.86 19.15
C GLU A 153 -6.98 5.47 18.12
N ASP A 154 -5.72 5.04 18.11
CA ASP A 154 -4.85 5.22 16.95
C ASP A 154 -5.23 4.15 15.91
N TYR A 155 -5.74 4.59 14.76
CA TYR A 155 -6.22 3.66 13.72
C TYR A 155 -5.10 2.79 13.14
N MET A 156 -3.88 3.32 13.03
CA MET A 156 -2.75 2.53 12.55
C MET A 156 -2.40 1.45 13.57
N MET A 157 -2.25 1.83 14.85
CA MET A 157 -1.83 0.88 15.88
C MET A 157 -2.86 -0.23 16.11
N THR A 158 -4.14 0.09 16.12
CA THR A 158 -5.22 -0.90 16.25
C THR A 158 -5.26 -1.87 15.07
N ASN A 159 -4.88 -1.47 13.86
CA ASN A 159 -4.81 -2.35 12.68
C ASN A 159 -3.45 -3.06 12.52
N LEU A 160 -2.47 -2.78 13.36
CA LEU A 160 -1.20 -3.52 13.46
C LEU A 160 -1.18 -4.55 14.59
N GLN A 161 -2.28 -4.65 15.35
CA GLN A 161 -2.50 -5.69 16.35
C GLN A 161 -3.48 -6.72 15.82
N ASP A 162 -3.07 -7.99 15.79
CA ASP A 162 -4.01 -9.08 15.58
C ASP A 162 -4.67 -9.46 16.91
N MET A 163 -5.94 -9.10 17.04
CA MET A 163 -6.73 -9.37 18.24
C MET A 163 -7.04 -10.86 18.43
N THR A 164 -6.87 -11.70 17.40
CA THR A 164 -7.08 -13.16 17.51
C THR A 164 -5.98 -13.80 18.34
N CYS A 165 -4.73 -13.39 18.17
CA CYS A 165 -3.60 -13.87 18.97
C CYS A 165 -3.14 -12.87 20.05
N GLY A 166 -3.67 -11.65 20.05
CA GLY A 166 -3.33 -10.58 20.99
C GLY A 166 -1.98 -9.92 20.73
N LEU A 167 -1.34 -10.21 19.59
CA LEU A 167 0.02 -9.78 19.27
C LEU A 167 0.03 -8.66 18.21
N PHE A 168 0.95 -7.72 18.38
CA PHE A 168 1.35 -6.84 17.29
C PHE A 168 2.13 -7.60 16.22
N MET A 169 2.10 -7.12 14.98
CA MET A 169 2.84 -7.74 13.87
C MET A 169 4.34 -7.91 14.15
N ALA A 170 4.96 -6.99 14.89
CA ALA A 170 6.36 -7.14 15.31
C ALA A 170 6.56 -8.34 16.24
N GLN A 171 5.62 -8.58 17.15
CA GLN A 171 5.69 -9.67 18.13
C GLN A 171 5.45 -11.04 17.48
N THR A 172 4.67 -11.11 16.40
CA THR A 172 4.54 -12.36 15.63
C THR A 172 5.85 -12.71 14.93
N SER A 173 6.62 -11.71 14.48
CA SER A 173 7.99 -11.89 13.96
C SER A 173 8.96 -12.35 15.04
N ASP A 174 8.92 -11.76 16.23
CA ASP A 174 9.77 -12.17 17.37
C ASP A 174 9.53 -13.64 17.75
N GLU A 175 8.26 -14.05 17.78
CA GLU A 175 7.87 -15.43 18.06
C GLU A 175 8.37 -16.40 16.98
N LEU A 176 8.33 -15.99 15.71
CA LEU A 176 8.90 -16.78 14.61
C LEU A 176 10.43 -16.91 14.75
N CYS A 177 11.13 -15.82 15.09
CA CYS A 177 12.58 -15.84 15.31
C CYS A 177 12.95 -16.84 16.41
N LYS A 178 12.25 -16.81 17.55
CA LYS A 178 12.45 -17.78 18.64
C LYS A 178 12.25 -19.22 18.17
N ARG A 179 11.17 -19.50 17.44
CA ARG A 179 10.86 -20.86 16.93
C ARG A 179 11.88 -21.36 15.91
N LYS A 180 12.49 -20.46 15.15
CA LYS A 180 13.47 -20.78 14.11
C LYS A 180 14.92 -20.69 14.59
N GLY A 181 15.15 -20.28 15.84
CA GLY A 181 16.49 -20.09 16.41
C GLY A 181 17.25 -18.94 15.78
N VAL A 182 16.56 -17.94 15.23
CA VAL A 182 17.19 -16.74 14.64
C VAL A 182 17.66 -15.82 15.77
N THR A 183 18.94 -15.48 15.73
CA THR A 183 19.61 -14.64 16.73
C THR A 183 19.49 -13.16 16.41
N ARG A 184 19.72 -12.31 17.41
CA ARG A 184 19.72 -10.85 17.22
C ARG A 184 20.80 -10.42 16.24
N GLU A 185 21.97 -11.05 16.32
CA GLU A 185 23.13 -10.78 15.48
C GLU A 185 22.82 -11.07 14.01
N GLU A 186 22.10 -12.15 13.71
CA GLU A 186 21.65 -12.47 12.34
C GLU A 186 20.65 -11.45 11.80
N VAL A 187 19.70 -11.01 12.64
CA VAL A 187 18.73 -9.95 12.27
C VAL A 187 19.46 -8.64 11.96
N ASP A 188 20.40 -8.23 12.83
CA ASP A 188 21.17 -7.00 12.64
C ASP A 188 22.08 -7.08 11.41
N ALA A 189 22.73 -8.23 11.18
CA ALA A 189 23.55 -8.46 9.99
C ALA A 189 22.72 -8.36 8.69
N PHE A 190 21.51 -8.93 8.69
CA PHE A 190 20.59 -8.81 7.55
C PHE A 190 20.11 -7.37 7.34
N ALA A 191 19.79 -6.65 8.41
CA ALA A 191 19.40 -5.25 8.33
C ALA A 191 20.53 -4.37 7.74
N ALA A 192 21.77 -4.55 8.22
CA ALA A 192 22.95 -3.85 7.70
C ALA A 192 23.19 -4.16 6.22
N LEU A 193 23.06 -5.43 5.82
CA LEU A 193 23.14 -5.85 4.42
C LEU A 193 22.07 -5.18 3.55
N SER A 194 20.84 -5.10 4.03
CA SER A 194 19.71 -4.45 3.34
C SER A 194 19.96 -2.96 3.13
N HIS A 195 20.44 -2.25 4.16
CA HIS A 195 20.80 -0.84 4.08
C HIS A 195 21.95 -0.61 3.08
N GLY A 196 23.03 -1.40 3.14
CA GLY A 196 24.14 -1.27 2.19
C GLY A 196 23.72 -1.54 0.74
N ARG A 197 22.82 -2.50 0.50
CA ARG A 197 22.26 -2.75 -0.85
C ARG A 197 21.39 -1.59 -1.34
N THR A 198 20.67 -0.94 -0.43
CA THR A 198 19.82 0.22 -0.76
C THR A 198 20.68 1.39 -1.22
N GLU A 199 21.71 1.74 -0.42
CA GLU A 199 22.69 2.79 -0.76
C GLU A 199 23.35 2.52 -2.12
N ALA A 200 23.91 1.32 -2.30
CA ALA A 200 24.55 0.94 -3.56
C ALA A 200 23.60 1.00 -4.77
N SER A 201 22.30 0.73 -4.59
CA SER A 201 21.31 0.79 -5.68
C SER A 201 20.93 2.22 -6.03
N ILE A 202 20.93 3.14 -5.06
CA ILE A 202 20.73 4.57 -5.29
C ILE A 202 21.95 5.15 -6.02
N ASP A 203 23.16 4.88 -5.54
CA ASP A 203 24.41 5.40 -6.12
C ASP A 203 24.64 4.92 -7.56
N SER A 204 24.19 3.69 -7.88
CA SER A 204 24.30 3.12 -9.23
C SER A 204 23.12 3.46 -10.15
N GLY A 205 22.13 4.24 -9.69
CA GLY A 205 20.99 4.64 -10.51
C GLY A 205 20.07 3.49 -10.94
N ARG A 206 19.97 2.42 -10.13
CA ARG A 206 19.08 1.28 -10.42
C ARG A 206 17.59 1.58 -10.18
N PHE A 207 17.28 2.72 -9.57
CA PHE A 207 15.92 3.16 -9.24
C PHE A 207 15.52 4.40 -10.02
#